data_AF-A0A6A8FJK3-F1
#
_entry.id   AF-A0A6A8FJK3-F1
#
_cell.length_a   1.000
_cell.length_b   1.000
_cell.length_c   1.000
_cell.angle_alpha   90.00
_cell.angle_beta   90.00
_cell.angle_gamma   90.00
#
_symmetry.space_group_name_H-M   'P 1'
#
loop_
_entity.id
_entity.type
_entity.pdbx_description
1 polymer ?
#
loop_
_entity_poly.entity_id
_entity_poly.type
_entity_poly.pdbx_seq_one_letter_code
_entity_poly.pdbx_strand_id
1 'polypeptide(L)'
;MLEGGKTILRMGRFELRMRHLLVIGVLSLAFTTAFIMRSYPSKYGFYLNEFDPYFDYRATKYIVDHGLNAYFNWHDTMSWYPEGRNVPATSQSGLHIVAAFLYKIFGAGTSLLDFTILLPVVLGSLTTIVVFALVRTLGGTTAGMFSALLFAFSPAIIQRGNLGWFKSEPLGLFFGLLGVYLLLSALKHKEVKYAILKAIAGGFVLGLANASWGGVQYFSIPISIFFIALPFFRKDTTIPVYVAIAFTVITILTAGAFPRPGISFVFGLAGLALMGGTTFLIMAHFVKKLSEPRKAIRNTLFLLIAFFALGVGFIAVGAYHHSSFRYLNAVNPFLSTQNQLVASVAEHFTPTLVDYFTNYSILLMFAGLGAWIAFKRRNDMSVFALILGLTGIYV
;
A
#
# COMPACT_ATOMS: atom_id res chain seq x y z
N MET A 1 -19.74 23.46 5.18
CA MET A 1 -19.06 24.52 4.39
C MET A 1 -19.10 24.35 2.87
N LEU A 2 -19.53 23.22 2.27
CA LEU A 2 -19.56 23.06 0.79
C LEU A 2 -20.90 22.52 0.23
N GLU A 3 -22.01 22.78 0.92
CA GLU A 3 -23.36 22.54 0.39
C GLU A 3 -23.93 23.88 -0.09
N GLY A 4 -24.16 24.01 -1.41
CA GLY A 4 -24.72 25.23 -2.03
C GLY A 4 -23.91 25.90 -3.15
N GLY A 5 -22.94 25.23 -3.78
CA GLY A 5 -22.10 25.87 -4.81
C GLY A 5 -22.83 26.14 -6.15
N LYS A 6 -22.76 27.39 -6.62
CA LYS A 6 -23.22 27.84 -7.95
C LYS A 6 -22.70 26.92 -9.06
N THR A 7 -23.58 26.50 -9.96
CA THR A 7 -23.24 25.72 -11.17
C THR A 7 -22.58 26.65 -12.18
N ILE A 8 -21.39 26.28 -12.64
CA ILE A 8 -20.57 27.07 -13.57
C ILE A 8 -20.77 26.56 -14.99
N LEU A 9 -20.76 25.24 -15.16
CA LEU A 9 -20.93 24.60 -16.46
C LEU A 9 -21.79 23.35 -16.30
N ARG A 10 -22.72 23.15 -17.23
CA ARG A 10 -23.61 21.99 -17.28
C ARG A 10 -23.46 21.32 -18.63
N MET A 11 -23.04 20.05 -18.61
CA MET A 11 -22.96 19.20 -19.80
C MET A 11 -23.75 17.92 -19.54
N GLY A 12 -24.95 17.82 -20.11
CA GLY A 12 -25.86 16.70 -19.90
C GLY A 12 -26.18 16.48 -18.41
N ARG A 13 -25.85 15.29 -17.89
CA ARG A 13 -26.04 14.93 -16.47
C ARG A 13 -24.92 15.42 -15.54
N PHE A 14 -23.84 15.99 -16.08
CA PHE A 14 -22.72 16.48 -15.29
C PHE A 14 -22.85 17.98 -15.02
N GLU A 15 -22.79 18.35 -13.74
CA GLU A 15 -22.79 19.73 -13.27
C GLU A 15 -21.43 20.07 -12.65
N LEU A 16 -20.66 20.91 -13.33
CA LEU A 16 -19.46 21.50 -12.78
C LEU A 16 -19.86 22.64 -11.84
N ARG A 17 -19.84 22.37 -10.54
CA ARG A 17 -20.08 23.36 -9.49
C ARG A 17 -18.77 23.97 -9.02
N MET A 18 -18.84 25.18 -8.44
CA MET A 18 -17.66 25.88 -7.93
C MET A 18 -16.81 25.06 -6.93
N ARG A 19 -17.45 24.19 -6.14
CA ARG A 19 -16.75 23.26 -5.25
C ARG A 19 -15.81 22.29 -5.98
N HIS A 20 -16.12 21.92 -7.23
CA HIS A 20 -15.26 21.04 -8.03
C HIS A 20 -14.02 21.79 -8.49
N LEU A 21 -14.14 23.08 -8.85
CA LEU A 21 -12.99 23.93 -9.16
C LEU A 21 -12.07 24.11 -7.94
N LEU A 22 -12.63 24.28 -6.74
CA LEU A 22 -11.85 24.31 -5.50
C LEU A 22 -11.04 23.02 -5.33
N VAL A 23 -11.69 21.85 -5.47
CA VAL A 23 -11.00 20.55 -5.36
C VAL A 23 -9.90 20.42 -6.40
N ILE A 24 -10.17 20.78 -7.66
CA ILE A 24 -9.16 20.76 -8.73
C ILE A 24 -8.00 21.70 -8.38
N GLY A 25 -8.28 22.93 -7.96
CA GLY A 25 -7.26 23.90 -7.58
C GLY A 25 -6.38 23.42 -6.43
N VAL A 26 -6.96 22.83 -5.38
CA VAL A 26 -6.20 22.27 -4.25
C VAL A 26 -5.37 21.06 -4.69
N LEU A 27 -5.89 20.19 -5.55
CA LEU A 27 -5.14 19.03 -6.04
C LEU A 27 -4.00 19.44 -6.98
N SER A 28 -4.21 20.42 -7.85
CA SER A 28 -3.16 21.01 -8.67
C SER A 28 -2.07 21.61 -7.79
N LEU A 29 -2.44 22.38 -6.76
CA LEU A 29 -1.49 22.95 -5.81
C LEU A 29 -0.71 21.85 -5.06
N ALA A 30 -1.39 20.82 -4.56
CA ALA A 30 -0.76 19.71 -3.84
C ALA A 30 0.21 18.95 -4.75
N PHE A 31 -0.20 18.62 -5.98
CA PHE A 31 0.65 17.94 -6.96
C PHE A 31 1.87 18.79 -7.33
N THR A 32 1.67 20.06 -7.70
CA THR A 32 2.76 20.96 -8.09
C THR A 32 3.73 21.17 -6.94
N THR A 33 3.23 21.35 -5.71
CA THR A 33 4.10 21.52 -4.54
C THR A 33 4.88 20.25 -4.25
N ALA A 34 4.22 19.08 -4.29
CA ALA A 34 4.89 17.80 -4.11
C ALA A 34 6.01 17.60 -5.14
N PHE A 35 5.78 18.01 -6.39
CA PHE A 35 6.74 17.93 -7.48
C PHE A 35 7.93 18.85 -7.24
N ILE A 36 7.70 20.12 -6.89
CA ILE A 36 8.76 21.11 -6.61
C ILE A 36 9.62 20.64 -5.44
N MET A 37 9.01 20.26 -4.32
CA MET A 37 9.73 19.85 -3.11
C MET A 37 10.59 18.61 -3.36
N ARG A 38 10.07 17.62 -4.11
CA ARG A 38 10.82 16.41 -4.46
C ARG A 38 11.89 16.66 -5.51
N SER A 39 11.72 17.67 -6.36
CA SER A 39 12.71 18.07 -7.38
C SER A 39 13.85 18.89 -6.80
N TYR A 40 13.75 19.37 -5.57
CA TYR A 40 14.74 20.27 -4.95
C TYR A 40 16.21 19.79 -5.02
N PRO A 41 16.53 18.47 -4.93
CA PRO A 41 17.90 18.01 -5.11
C PRO A 41 18.53 18.34 -6.47
N SER A 42 17.75 18.74 -7.49
CA SER A 42 18.27 19.15 -8.81
C SER A 42 19.32 20.25 -8.74
N LYS A 43 19.32 21.07 -7.67
CA LYS A 43 20.34 22.11 -7.44
C LYS A 43 21.75 21.53 -7.25
N TYR A 44 21.86 20.25 -6.90
CA TYR A 44 23.12 19.53 -6.76
C TYR A 44 23.48 18.71 -8.01
N GLY A 45 22.61 18.71 -9.03
CA GLY A 45 22.76 17.97 -10.28
C GLY A 45 21.66 16.95 -10.51
N PHE A 46 21.68 16.35 -11.69
CA PHE A 46 20.69 15.39 -12.15
C PHE A 46 21.29 13.98 -12.10
N TYR A 47 21.29 13.39 -10.92
CA TYR A 47 21.93 12.11 -10.65
C TYR A 47 20.99 11.14 -9.93
N LEU A 48 21.31 9.86 -9.99
CA LEU A 48 20.78 8.89 -9.03
C LEU A 48 21.42 9.17 -7.67
N ASN A 49 20.61 9.17 -6.62
CA ASN A 49 21.06 9.45 -5.26
C ASN A 49 21.28 8.14 -4.50
N GLU A 50 22.22 8.13 -3.57
CA GLU A 50 22.62 6.92 -2.81
C GLU A 50 23.15 5.78 -3.69
N PHE A 51 23.46 4.64 -3.07
CA PHE A 51 24.08 3.49 -3.72
C PHE A 51 23.06 2.56 -4.40
N ASP A 52 21.90 2.40 -3.78
CA ASP A 52 20.90 1.41 -4.17
C ASP A 52 20.27 1.63 -5.56
N PRO A 53 19.87 2.86 -5.96
CA PRO A 53 19.15 3.08 -7.23
C PRO A 53 19.92 2.67 -8.48
N TYR A 54 21.25 2.59 -8.41
CA TYR A 54 22.08 2.15 -9.54
C TYR A 54 21.78 0.72 -9.97
N PHE A 55 21.48 -0.18 -9.02
CA PHE A 55 21.08 -1.55 -9.35
C PHE A 55 19.71 -1.57 -10.03
N ASP A 56 18.74 -0.84 -9.46
CA ASP A 56 17.37 -0.76 -9.98
C ASP A 56 17.37 -0.16 -11.40
N TYR A 57 18.21 0.85 -11.66
CA TYR A 57 18.47 1.42 -12.98
C TYR A 57 19.05 0.39 -13.95
N ARG A 58 20.12 -0.33 -13.55
CA ARG A 58 20.75 -1.36 -14.40
C ARG A 58 19.77 -2.46 -14.77
N ALA A 59 18.96 -2.91 -13.82
CA ALA A 59 17.95 -3.93 -14.06
C ALA A 59 16.84 -3.43 -15.01
N THR A 60 16.42 -2.17 -14.88
CA THR A 60 15.48 -1.53 -15.80
C THR A 60 16.06 -1.40 -17.21
N LYS A 61 17.33 -0.95 -17.31
CA LYS A 61 18.06 -0.86 -18.58
C LYS A 61 18.19 -2.22 -19.25
N TYR A 62 18.48 -3.27 -18.49
CA TYR A 62 18.55 -4.64 -19.01
C TYR A 62 17.24 -5.07 -19.69
N ILE A 63 16.08 -4.77 -19.10
CA ILE A 63 14.76 -5.04 -19.69
C ILE A 63 14.53 -4.22 -20.96
N VAL A 64 14.94 -2.94 -20.97
CA VAL A 64 14.80 -2.06 -22.13
C VAL A 64 15.63 -2.58 -23.31
N ASP A 65 16.87 -3.00 -23.06
CA ASP A 65 17.81 -3.42 -24.10
C ASP A 65 17.57 -4.86 -24.60
N HIS A 66 17.24 -5.80 -23.71
CA HIS A 66 17.19 -7.24 -24.02
C HIS A 66 15.77 -7.83 -23.96
N GLY A 67 14.81 -7.08 -23.43
CA GLY A 67 13.44 -7.54 -23.26
C GLY A 67 13.19 -8.31 -21.96
N LEU A 68 11.90 -8.53 -21.69
CA LEU A 68 11.44 -9.09 -20.42
C LEU A 68 11.77 -10.59 -20.26
N ASN A 69 11.77 -11.36 -21.36
CA ASN A 69 12.12 -12.77 -21.33
C ASN A 69 13.58 -12.98 -20.92
N ALA A 70 14.50 -12.19 -21.50
CA ALA A 70 15.90 -12.19 -21.11
C ALA A 70 16.06 -11.85 -19.63
N TYR A 71 15.34 -10.84 -19.12
CA TYR A 71 15.36 -10.50 -17.70
C TYR A 71 14.97 -11.68 -16.81
N PHE A 72 13.88 -12.40 -17.12
CA PHE A 72 13.45 -13.54 -16.31
C PHE A 72 14.43 -14.73 -16.31
N ASN A 73 15.36 -14.78 -17.25
CA ASN A 73 16.43 -15.79 -17.32
C ASN A 73 17.80 -15.21 -16.94
N TRP A 74 17.85 -14.00 -16.40
CA TRP A 74 19.10 -13.29 -16.18
C TRP A 74 19.88 -13.82 -14.97
N HIS A 75 20.99 -14.48 -15.25
CA HIS A 75 22.06 -14.75 -14.28
C HIS A 75 23.19 -13.73 -14.46
N ASP A 76 23.34 -12.85 -13.47
CA ASP A 76 24.32 -11.78 -13.50
C ASP A 76 25.67 -12.26 -12.97
N THR A 77 26.63 -12.48 -13.87
CA THR A 77 27.99 -12.91 -13.52
C THR A 77 28.90 -11.74 -13.12
N MET A 78 28.45 -10.49 -13.24
CA MET A 78 29.22 -9.31 -12.84
C MET A 78 29.08 -8.96 -11.35
N SER A 79 28.08 -9.53 -10.68
CA SER A 79 27.89 -9.38 -9.23
C SER A 79 28.19 -10.71 -8.54
N TRP A 80 28.71 -10.68 -7.30
CA TRP A 80 28.96 -11.89 -6.50
C TRP A 80 29.88 -12.90 -7.20
N TYR A 81 31.08 -12.48 -7.59
CA TYR A 81 32.07 -13.39 -8.17
C TYR A 81 32.56 -14.41 -7.13
N PRO A 82 32.71 -15.70 -7.48
CA PRO A 82 32.50 -16.30 -8.82
C PRO A 82 31.08 -16.82 -9.11
N GLU A 83 30.18 -16.87 -8.14
CA GLU A 83 28.89 -17.56 -8.26
C GLU A 83 27.89 -16.86 -9.19
N GLY A 84 27.96 -15.54 -9.28
CA GLY A 84 26.95 -14.73 -9.94
C GLY A 84 25.67 -14.55 -9.11
N ARG A 85 24.69 -13.85 -9.68
CA ARG A 85 23.39 -13.61 -9.04
C ARG A 85 22.23 -13.89 -9.98
N ASN A 86 21.31 -14.74 -9.55
CA ASN A 86 20.00 -14.88 -10.21
C ASN A 86 19.15 -13.64 -9.88
N VAL A 87 19.07 -12.69 -10.82
CA VAL A 87 18.46 -11.38 -10.57
C VAL A 87 16.95 -11.48 -10.33
N PRO A 88 16.15 -12.17 -11.16
CA PRO A 88 14.71 -12.30 -10.95
C PRO A 88 14.34 -12.93 -9.61
N ALA A 89 14.99 -14.04 -9.24
CA ALA A 89 14.67 -14.75 -8.02
C ALA A 89 15.03 -13.95 -6.75
N THR A 90 16.00 -13.04 -6.86
CA THR A 90 16.53 -12.28 -5.71
C THR A 90 16.11 -10.82 -5.68
N SER A 91 15.30 -10.33 -6.62
CA SER A 91 14.94 -8.91 -6.72
C SER A 91 13.44 -8.70 -6.84
N GLN A 92 12.93 -7.63 -6.25
CA GLN A 92 11.53 -7.24 -6.44
C GLN A 92 11.36 -6.57 -7.80
N SER A 93 11.05 -7.40 -8.80
CA SER A 93 11.08 -7.01 -10.20
C SER A 93 9.98 -6.04 -10.61
N GLY A 94 8.98 -5.78 -9.76
CA GLY A 94 7.86 -4.89 -10.07
C GLY A 94 8.31 -3.49 -10.47
N LEU A 95 9.29 -2.91 -9.77
CA LEU A 95 9.86 -1.61 -10.13
C LEU A 95 10.49 -1.63 -11.51
N HIS A 96 11.37 -2.59 -11.77
CA HIS A 96 12.12 -2.67 -13.04
C HIS A 96 11.18 -2.81 -14.23
N ILE A 97 10.21 -3.69 -14.10
CA ILE A 97 9.24 -4.00 -15.15
C ILE A 97 8.36 -2.78 -15.42
N VAL A 98 7.76 -2.20 -14.37
CA VAL A 98 6.86 -1.05 -14.52
C VAL A 98 7.62 0.16 -15.04
N ALA A 99 8.83 0.44 -14.55
CA ALA A 99 9.66 1.53 -15.04
C ALA A 99 10.03 1.35 -16.52
N ALA A 100 10.40 0.14 -16.95
CA ALA A 100 10.70 -0.14 -18.35
C ALA A 100 9.48 0.06 -19.27
N PHE A 101 8.28 -0.36 -18.84
CA PHE A 101 7.05 -0.12 -19.58
C PHE A 101 6.67 1.37 -19.63
N LEU A 102 6.77 2.08 -18.50
CA LEU A 102 6.52 3.52 -18.46
C LEU A 102 7.50 4.29 -19.33
N TYR A 103 8.79 3.91 -19.35
CA TYR A 103 9.78 4.48 -20.24
C TYR A 103 9.40 4.27 -21.71
N LYS A 104 9.01 3.06 -22.10
CA LYS A 104 8.59 2.79 -23.49
C LYS A 104 7.37 3.62 -23.93
N ILE A 105 6.46 3.94 -23.02
CA ILE A 105 5.25 4.70 -23.33
C ILE A 105 5.50 6.22 -23.31
N PHE A 106 6.24 6.71 -22.31
CA PHE A 106 6.33 8.14 -22.00
C PHE A 106 7.74 8.74 -22.17
N GLY A 107 8.79 7.93 -22.18
CA GLY A 107 10.19 8.35 -22.24
C GLY A 107 10.96 7.87 -23.47
N ALA A 108 10.30 7.17 -24.40
CA ALA A 108 10.97 6.63 -25.58
C ALA A 108 11.60 7.76 -26.41
N GLY A 109 12.89 7.63 -26.72
CA GLY A 109 13.67 8.64 -27.43
C GLY A 109 14.42 9.63 -26.54
N THR A 110 14.28 9.53 -25.21
CA THR A 110 15.10 10.30 -24.25
C THR A 110 16.10 9.39 -23.52
N SER A 111 16.95 9.97 -22.68
CA SER A 111 17.85 9.19 -21.81
C SER A 111 17.03 8.40 -20.80
N LEU A 112 17.20 7.07 -20.78
CA LEU A 112 16.61 6.22 -19.73
C LEU A 112 17.08 6.66 -18.33
N LEU A 113 18.34 7.11 -18.21
CA LEU A 113 18.86 7.60 -16.93
C LEU A 113 18.02 8.79 -16.46
N ASP A 114 17.81 9.77 -17.34
CA ASP A 114 17.07 10.98 -16.98
C ASP A 114 15.62 10.66 -16.62
N PHE A 115 15.00 9.73 -17.36
CA PHE A 115 13.67 9.23 -17.07
C PHE A 115 13.59 8.61 -15.67
N THR A 116 14.55 7.73 -15.32
CA THR A 116 14.55 7.07 -14.00
C THR A 116 14.83 8.05 -12.84
N ILE A 117 15.66 9.07 -13.06
CA ILE A 117 15.93 10.12 -12.06
C ILE A 117 14.64 10.90 -11.73
N LEU A 118 13.80 11.18 -12.74
CA LEU A 118 12.57 11.93 -12.57
C LEU A 118 11.37 11.09 -12.09
N LEU A 119 11.34 9.80 -12.42
CA LEU A 119 10.22 8.91 -12.10
C LEU A 119 9.75 8.96 -10.62
N PRO A 120 10.61 8.92 -9.59
CA PRO A 120 10.15 9.00 -8.20
C PRO A 120 9.41 10.30 -7.86
N VAL A 121 9.81 11.43 -8.46
CA VAL A 121 9.13 12.73 -8.30
C VAL A 121 7.70 12.67 -8.87
N VAL A 122 7.56 12.07 -10.06
CA VAL A 122 6.25 11.91 -10.72
C VAL A 122 5.34 11.00 -9.90
N LEU A 123 5.82 9.83 -9.50
CA LEU A 123 5.06 8.87 -8.69
C LEU A 123 4.69 9.44 -7.32
N GLY A 124 5.63 10.10 -6.64
CA GLY A 124 5.38 10.77 -5.36
C GLY A 124 4.32 11.87 -5.48
N SER A 125 4.38 12.66 -6.55
CA SER A 125 3.38 13.70 -6.82
C SER A 125 2.00 13.11 -7.14
N LEU A 126 1.92 12.06 -7.98
CA LEU A 126 0.67 11.36 -8.25
C LEU A 126 0.08 10.70 -7.00
N THR A 127 0.92 10.25 -6.07
CA THR A 127 0.48 9.67 -4.79
C THR A 127 -0.32 10.68 -3.96
N THR A 128 -0.08 11.99 -4.08
CA THR A 128 -0.92 13.01 -3.40
C THR A 128 -2.39 12.93 -3.82
N ILE A 129 -2.66 12.64 -5.10
CA ILE A 129 -4.00 12.48 -5.66
C ILE A 129 -4.63 11.16 -5.17
N VAL A 130 -3.82 10.11 -5.07
CA VAL A 130 -4.26 8.82 -4.51
C VAL A 130 -4.64 8.97 -3.03
N VAL A 131 -3.83 9.69 -2.25
CA VAL A 131 -4.10 9.99 -0.83
C VAL A 131 -5.39 10.80 -0.69
N PHE A 132 -5.60 11.82 -1.54
CA PHE A 132 -6.90 12.52 -1.60
C PHE A 132 -8.06 11.54 -1.78
N ALA A 133 -7.98 10.63 -2.76
CA ALA A 133 -9.05 9.70 -3.07
C ALA A 133 -9.31 8.71 -1.91
N LEU A 134 -8.23 8.20 -1.31
CA LEU A 134 -8.28 7.34 -0.14
C LEU A 134 -8.97 8.03 1.04
N VAL A 135 -8.46 9.19 1.47
CA VAL A 135 -8.98 9.89 2.65
C VAL A 135 -10.37 10.48 2.38
N ARG A 136 -10.67 10.88 1.14
CA ARG A 136 -12.04 11.25 0.74
C ARG A 136 -13.01 10.10 0.97
N THR A 137 -12.58 8.86 0.74
CA THR A 137 -13.39 7.66 0.96
C THR A 137 -13.67 7.43 2.45
N LEU A 138 -12.71 7.80 3.31
CA LEU A 138 -12.77 7.68 4.76
C LEU A 138 -13.57 8.80 5.45
N GLY A 139 -13.20 10.05 5.20
CA GLY A 139 -13.63 11.22 5.96
C GLY A 139 -14.37 12.29 5.17
N GLY A 140 -14.51 12.12 3.84
CA GLY A 140 -15.16 13.08 2.95
C GLY A 140 -14.19 14.03 2.23
N THR A 141 -14.71 14.83 1.30
CA THR A 141 -13.89 15.65 0.37
C THR A 141 -12.95 16.63 1.07
N THR A 142 -13.40 17.31 2.13
CA THR A 142 -12.55 18.24 2.88
C THR A 142 -11.35 17.52 3.51
N ALA A 143 -11.59 16.38 4.18
CA ALA A 143 -10.50 15.58 4.75
C ALA A 143 -9.53 15.11 3.65
N GLY A 144 -10.05 14.70 2.49
CA GLY A 144 -9.25 14.37 1.32
C GLY A 144 -8.33 15.52 0.88
N MET A 145 -8.87 16.73 0.72
CA MET A 145 -8.08 17.90 0.32
C MET A 145 -6.96 18.21 1.31
N PHE A 146 -7.25 18.20 2.62
CA PHE A 146 -6.23 18.39 3.65
C PHE A 146 -5.18 17.29 3.60
N SER A 147 -5.57 16.03 3.46
CA SER A 147 -4.61 14.92 3.41
C SER A 147 -3.64 15.02 2.23
N ALA A 148 -4.10 15.49 1.07
CA ALA A 148 -3.24 15.66 -0.11
C ALA A 148 -2.18 16.74 0.12
N LEU A 149 -2.58 17.87 0.70
CA LEU A 149 -1.66 18.94 1.07
C LEU A 149 -0.66 18.47 2.13
N LEU A 150 -1.12 17.83 3.21
CA LEU A 150 -0.24 17.34 4.27
C LEU A 150 0.75 16.28 3.74
N PHE A 151 0.32 15.40 2.84
CA PHE A 151 1.19 14.42 2.19
C PHE A 151 2.23 15.07 1.27
N ALA A 152 1.86 16.16 0.56
CA ALA A 152 2.77 16.86 -0.34
C ALA A 152 4.01 17.41 0.40
N PHE A 153 3.83 17.87 1.65
CA PHE A 153 4.85 18.48 2.51
C PHE A 153 5.48 17.53 3.54
N SER A 154 5.11 16.26 3.60
CA SER A 154 5.60 15.35 4.64
C SER A 154 7.10 15.03 4.46
N PRO A 155 7.98 15.41 5.42
CA PRO A 155 9.42 15.14 5.32
C PRO A 155 9.74 13.65 5.16
N ALA A 156 9.08 12.78 5.92
CA ALA A 156 9.26 11.32 5.85
C ALA A 156 9.01 10.77 4.45
N ILE A 157 8.01 11.31 3.74
CA ILE A 157 7.67 10.88 2.38
C ILE A 157 8.62 11.50 1.34
N ILE A 158 9.04 12.76 1.55
CA ILE A 158 9.93 13.45 0.62
C ILE A 158 11.33 12.79 0.61
N GLN A 159 11.86 12.41 1.78
CA GLN A 159 13.19 11.81 1.91
C GLN A 159 13.33 10.50 1.11
N ARG A 160 12.27 9.70 1.01
CA ARG A 160 12.24 8.41 0.32
C ARG A 160 11.50 8.46 -1.03
N GLY A 161 11.52 9.61 -1.68
CA GLY A 161 10.84 9.84 -2.96
C GLY A 161 11.20 11.15 -3.64
N ASN A 162 12.41 11.66 -3.38
CA ASN A 162 12.95 12.83 -4.04
C ASN A 162 13.58 12.45 -5.40
N LEU A 163 13.99 13.47 -6.17
CA LEU A 163 14.70 13.32 -7.43
C LEU A 163 15.91 12.40 -7.24
N GLY A 164 16.12 11.45 -8.16
CA GLY A 164 17.24 10.51 -8.08
C GLY A 164 17.02 9.32 -7.15
N TRP A 165 15.98 9.31 -6.30
CA TRP A 165 15.58 8.16 -5.46
C TRP A 165 14.83 7.10 -6.26
N PHE A 166 15.46 6.54 -7.30
CA PHE A 166 14.87 5.50 -8.13
C PHE A 166 14.90 4.14 -7.40
N LYS A 167 14.04 4.03 -6.39
CA LYS A 167 13.84 2.86 -5.54
C LYS A 167 12.40 2.37 -5.56
N SER A 168 12.17 1.27 -4.87
CA SER A 168 10.90 0.58 -4.74
C SER A 168 9.82 1.36 -3.97
N GLU A 169 10.19 2.19 -2.98
CA GLU A 169 9.22 2.82 -2.06
C GLU A 169 8.23 3.75 -2.78
N PRO A 170 8.65 4.68 -3.68
CA PRO A 170 7.71 5.57 -4.37
C PRO A 170 6.64 4.82 -5.17
N LEU A 171 7.04 3.79 -5.93
CA LEU A 171 6.10 2.97 -6.71
C LEU A 171 5.24 2.07 -5.81
N GLY A 172 5.87 1.45 -4.81
CA GLY A 172 5.19 0.59 -3.84
C GLY A 172 4.12 1.32 -3.04
N LEU A 173 4.41 2.54 -2.57
CA LEU A 173 3.44 3.40 -1.87
C LEU A 173 2.31 3.87 -2.80
N PHE A 174 2.64 4.28 -4.03
CA PHE A 174 1.63 4.69 -5.01
C PHE A 174 0.62 3.57 -5.25
N PHE A 175 1.09 2.37 -5.59
CA PHE A 175 0.19 1.22 -5.82
C PHE A 175 -0.46 0.71 -4.53
N GLY A 176 0.28 0.60 -3.42
CA GLY A 176 -0.28 0.12 -2.15
C GLY A 176 -1.47 0.96 -1.69
N LEU A 177 -1.32 2.29 -1.69
CA LEU A 177 -2.39 3.21 -1.31
C LEU A 177 -3.54 3.21 -2.33
N LEU A 178 -3.24 3.07 -3.63
CA LEU A 178 -4.26 2.97 -4.67
C LEU A 178 -5.07 1.68 -4.54
N GLY A 179 -4.42 0.55 -4.24
CA GLY A 179 -5.06 -0.73 -3.97
C GLY A 179 -5.99 -0.66 -2.76
N VAL A 180 -5.54 -0.06 -1.66
CA VAL A 180 -6.36 0.18 -0.47
C VAL A 180 -7.53 1.11 -0.77
N TYR A 181 -7.32 2.20 -1.51
CA TYR A 181 -8.41 3.07 -1.95
C TYR A 181 -9.46 2.29 -2.74
N LEU A 182 -9.04 1.48 -3.71
CA LEU A 182 -9.95 0.69 -4.54
C LEU A 182 -10.74 -0.33 -3.72
N LEU A 183 -10.10 -0.98 -2.73
CA LEU A 183 -10.76 -1.86 -1.76
C LEU A 183 -11.86 -1.13 -0.99
N LEU A 184 -11.52 -0.02 -0.33
CA LEU A 184 -12.49 0.73 0.48
C LEU A 184 -13.61 1.32 -0.38
N SER A 185 -13.27 1.78 -1.59
CA SER A 185 -14.21 2.28 -2.58
C SER A 185 -15.16 1.18 -3.08
N ALA A 186 -14.70 -0.07 -3.17
CA ALA A 186 -15.53 -1.23 -3.49
C ALA A 186 -16.55 -1.54 -2.40
N LEU A 187 -16.16 -1.47 -1.13
CA LEU A 187 -17.02 -1.76 0.03
C LEU A 187 -18.19 -0.79 0.23
N LYS A 188 -18.12 0.38 -0.40
CA LYS A 188 -19.17 1.43 -0.35
C LYS A 188 -20.21 1.30 -1.46
N HIS A 189 -20.00 0.41 -2.43
CA HIS A 189 -20.98 0.16 -3.49
C HIS A 189 -22.19 -0.59 -2.95
N LYS A 190 -23.32 -0.43 -3.64
CA LYS A 190 -24.59 -1.13 -3.35
C LYS A 190 -24.80 -2.36 -4.23
N GLU A 191 -24.18 -2.38 -5.41
CA GLU A 191 -24.32 -3.47 -6.38
C GLU A 191 -23.02 -4.26 -6.46
N VAL A 192 -23.14 -5.59 -6.37
CA VAL A 192 -21.99 -6.53 -6.38
C VAL A 192 -21.16 -6.39 -7.66
N LYS A 193 -21.79 -6.19 -8.82
CA LYS A 193 -21.09 -6.08 -10.11
C LYS A 193 -20.04 -4.95 -10.14
N TYR A 194 -20.38 -3.77 -9.59
CA TYR A 194 -19.46 -2.63 -9.53
C TYR A 194 -18.45 -2.74 -8.38
N ALA A 195 -18.85 -3.41 -7.29
CA ALA A 195 -17.97 -3.69 -6.16
C ALA A 195 -16.84 -4.65 -6.56
N ILE A 196 -17.17 -5.77 -7.22
CA ILE A 196 -16.21 -6.78 -7.65
C ILE A 196 -15.19 -6.19 -8.63
N LEU A 197 -15.61 -5.40 -9.61
CA LEU A 197 -14.66 -4.81 -10.58
C LEU A 197 -13.60 -3.94 -9.89
N LYS A 198 -14.00 -3.12 -8.91
CA LYS A 198 -13.06 -2.34 -8.10
C LYS A 198 -12.20 -3.21 -7.20
N ALA A 199 -12.75 -4.28 -6.64
CA ALA A 199 -12.01 -5.23 -5.81
C ALA A 199 -10.93 -5.96 -6.62
N ILE A 200 -11.25 -6.41 -7.84
CA ILE A 200 -10.29 -7.03 -8.77
C ILE A 200 -9.18 -6.03 -9.11
N ALA A 201 -9.54 -4.81 -9.50
CA ALA A 201 -8.55 -3.78 -9.81
C ALA A 201 -7.67 -3.45 -8.59
N GLY A 202 -8.27 -3.32 -7.40
CA GLY A 202 -7.54 -3.08 -6.16
C GLY A 202 -6.62 -4.22 -5.79
N GLY A 203 -7.08 -5.47 -5.95
CA GLY A 203 -6.31 -6.67 -5.66
C GLY A 203 -5.10 -6.80 -6.59
N PHE A 204 -5.31 -6.52 -7.88
CA PHE A 204 -4.25 -6.52 -8.89
C PHE A 204 -3.19 -5.46 -8.58
N VAL A 205 -3.63 -4.23 -8.30
CA VAL A 205 -2.74 -3.12 -7.93
C VAL A 205 -1.97 -3.43 -6.64
N LEU A 206 -2.60 -4.00 -5.61
CA LEU A 206 -1.89 -4.39 -4.38
C LEU A 206 -0.90 -5.56 -4.62
N GLY A 207 -1.22 -6.49 -5.52
CA GLY A 207 -0.29 -7.55 -5.91
C GLY A 207 0.95 -7.00 -6.63
N LEU A 208 0.76 -6.07 -7.57
CA LEU A 208 1.86 -5.34 -8.21
C LEU A 208 2.68 -4.52 -7.20
N ALA A 209 2.01 -3.92 -6.21
CA ALA A 209 2.68 -3.20 -5.13
C ALA A 209 3.60 -4.14 -4.34
N ASN A 210 3.15 -5.35 -3.98
CA ASN A 210 4.00 -6.37 -3.31
C ASN A 210 5.16 -6.86 -4.18
N ALA A 211 4.96 -6.94 -5.50
CA ALA A 211 6.02 -7.26 -6.45
C ALA A 211 7.03 -6.11 -6.62
N SER A 212 6.64 -4.88 -6.30
CA SER A 212 7.46 -3.67 -6.42
C SER A 212 8.24 -3.36 -5.15
N TRP A 213 7.60 -3.49 -3.98
CA TRP A 213 8.19 -3.14 -2.69
C TRP A 213 7.75 -4.09 -1.55
N GLY A 214 8.70 -4.61 -0.79
CA GLY A 214 8.48 -5.58 0.27
C GLY A 214 7.77 -5.00 1.49
N GLY A 215 7.87 -3.69 1.71
CA GLY A 215 7.13 -3.01 2.77
C GLY A 215 5.61 -3.02 2.55
N VAL A 216 5.14 -3.22 1.31
CA VAL A 216 3.69 -3.31 1.00
C VAL A 216 3.02 -4.48 1.70
N GLN A 217 3.78 -5.53 2.05
CA GLN A 217 3.25 -6.65 2.83
C GLN A 217 2.58 -6.20 4.13
N TYR A 218 3.01 -5.06 4.69
CA TYR A 218 2.36 -4.39 5.82
C TYR A 218 0.86 -4.27 5.66
N PHE A 219 0.34 -3.87 4.48
CA PHE A 219 -1.10 -3.67 4.26
C PHE A 219 -1.93 -4.95 4.47
N SER A 220 -1.31 -6.12 4.41
CA SER A 220 -1.97 -7.40 4.74
C SER A 220 -2.48 -7.43 6.18
N ILE A 221 -1.78 -6.78 7.11
CA ILE A 221 -2.12 -6.72 8.54
C ILE A 221 -3.42 -5.93 8.76
N PRO A 222 -3.51 -4.61 8.45
CA PRO A 222 -4.72 -3.84 8.71
C PRO A 222 -5.90 -4.31 7.87
N ILE A 223 -5.68 -4.80 6.64
CA ILE A 223 -6.77 -5.36 5.81
C ILE A 223 -7.34 -6.64 6.45
N SER A 224 -6.47 -7.55 6.90
CA SER A 224 -6.90 -8.79 7.57
C SER A 224 -7.67 -8.51 8.86
N ILE A 225 -7.11 -7.65 9.74
CA ILE A 225 -7.77 -7.25 10.98
C ILE A 225 -9.11 -6.59 10.67
N PHE A 226 -9.19 -5.77 9.64
CA PHE A 226 -10.44 -5.15 9.23
C PHE A 226 -11.49 -6.16 8.75
N PHE A 227 -11.10 -7.15 7.94
CA PHE A 227 -12.01 -8.22 7.53
C PHE A 227 -12.48 -9.07 8.71
N ILE A 228 -11.61 -9.32 9.70
CA ILE A 228 -11.98 -9.98 10.95
C ILE A 228 -12.95 -9.14 11.78
N ALA A 229 -12.72 -7.83 11.86
CA ALA A 229 -13.56 -6.94 12.65
C ALA A 229 -14.93 -6.65 12.01
N LEU A 230 -15.01 -6.67 10.66
CA LEU A 230 -16.19 -6.23 9.90
C LEU A 230 -17.54 -6.87 10.33
N PRO A 231 -17.63 -8.19 10.56
CA PRO A 231 -18.88 -8.85 10.95
C PRO A 231 -19.46 -8.35 12.27
N PHE A 232 -18.64 -7.77 13.15
CA PHE A 232 -19.04 -7.34 14.49
C PHE A 232 -19.78 -6.00 14.50
N PHE A 233 -19.51 -5.12 13.53
CA PHE A 233 -20.15 -3.80 13.46
C PHE A 233 -21.00 -3.59 12.21
N ARG A 234 -20.76 -4.34 11.12
CA ARG A 234 -21.56 -4.24 9.90
C ARG A 234 -22.64 -5.33 9.88
N LYS A 235 -23.91 -4.91 9.77
CA LYS A 235 -25.06 -5.85 9.71
C LYS A 235 -25.02 -6.70 8.44
N ASP A 236 -25.08 -6.06 7.28
CA ASP A 236 -24.98 -6.73 5.98
C ASP A 236 -23.53 -6.90 5.54
N THR A 237 -23.13 -8.17 5.42
CA THR A 237 -21.78 -8.60 5.06
C THR A 237 -21.69 -9.18 3.65
N THR A 238 -22.79 -9.16 2.88
CA THR A 238 -22.87 -9.76 1.53
C THR A 238 -21.85 -9.13 0.58
N ILE A 239 -21.92 -7.81 0.38
CA ILE A 239 -20.97 -7.08 -0.48
C ILE A 239 -19.52 -7.23 0.03
N PRO A 240 -19.24 -7.03 1.33
CA PRO A 240 -17.90 -7.24 1.85
C PRO A 240 -17.30 -8.62 1.60
N VAL A 241 -18.08 -9.69 1.69
CA VAL A 241 -17.60 -11.04 1.39
C VAL A 241 -17.15 -11.15 -0.07
N TYR A 242 -17.97 -10.72 -1.02
CA TYR A 242 -17.60 -10.74 -2.45
C TYR A 242 -16.38 -9.87 -2.73
N VAL A 243 -16.30 -8.68 -2.11
CA VAL A 243 -15.16 -7.78 -2.26
C VAL A 243 -13.89 -8.39 -1.67
N ALA A 244 -13.95 -8.95 -0.46
CA ALA A 244 -12.80 -9.57 0.20
C ALA A 244 -12.28 -10.79 -0.58
N ILE A 245 -13.18 -11.65 -1.08
CA ILE A 245 -12.80 -12.80 -1.93
C ILE A 245 -12.09 -12.30 -3.19
N ALA A 246 -12.73 -11.41 -3.95
CA ALA A 246 -12.18 -10.93 -5.22
C ALA A 246 -10.85 -10.20 -5.03
N PHE A 247 -10.75 -9.34 -4.00
CA PHE A 247 -9.54 -8.61 -3.68
C PHE A 247 -8.40 -9.55 -3.29
N THR A 248 -8.62 -10.44 -2.32
CA THR A 248 -7.60 -11.34 -1.78
C THR A 248 -7.11 -12.34 -2.84
N VAL A 249 -8.01 -12.97 -3.58
CA VAL A 249 -7.64 -13.93 -4.64
C VAL A 249 -6.77 -13.25 -5.69
N ILE A 250 -7.18 -12.07 -6.17
CA ILE A 250 -6.41 -11.37 -7.21
C ILE A 250 -5.08 -10.85 -6.67
N THR A 251 -5.00 -10.38 -5.41
CA THR A 251 -3.71 -10.01 -4.79
C THR A 251 -2.76 -11.18 -4.72
N ILE A 252 -3.23 -12.35 -4.27
CA ILE A 252 -2.42 -13.56 -4.14
C ILE A 252 -1.94 -14.05 -5.51
N LEU A 253 -2.84 -14.13 -6.50
CA LEU A 253 -2.48 -14.55 -7.85
C LEU A 253 -1.47 -13.60 -8.48
N THR A 254 -1.69 -12.29 -8.34
CA THR A 254 -0.80 -11.29 -8.94
C THR A 254 0.57 -11.28 -8.27
N ALA A 255 0.65 -11.27 -6.93
CA ALA A 255 1.93 -11.31 -6.21
C ALA A 255 2.66 -12.65 -6.40
N GLY A 256 1.91 -13.75 -6.44
CA GLY A 256 2.41 -15.10 -6.65
C GLY A 256 2.98 -15.35 -8.05
N ALA A 257 2.57 -14.56 -9.05
CA ALA A 257 3.04 -14.68 -10.43
C ALA A 257 4.46 -14.11 -10.66
N PHE A 258 5.01 -13.33 -9.72
CA PHE A 258 6.37 -12.80 -9.84
C PHE A 258 7.39 -13.77 -9.23
N PRO A 259 8.63 -13.85 -9.75
CA PRO A 259 9.69 -14.67 -9.14
C PRO A 259 9.95 -14.33 -7.67
N ARG A 260 9.92 -13.03 -7.33
CA ARG A 260 9.91 -12.52 -5.96
C ARG A 260 8.88 -11.38 -5.84
N PRO A 261 7.96 -11.41 -4.86
CA PRO A 261 7.96 -12.35 -3.74
C PRO A 261 7.39 -13.75 -4.08
N GLY A 262 6.53 -13.88 -5.10
CA GLY A 262 6.08 -15.17 -5.58
C GLY A 262 5.40 -16.02 -4.50
N ILE A 263 5.63 -17.34 -4.56
CA ILE A 263 5.05 -18.32 -3.65
C ILE A 263 5.43 -18.06 -2.18
N SER A 264 6.56 -17.41 -1.91
CA SER A 264 6.97 -17.03 -0.54
C SER A 264 5.99 -16.04 0.10
N PHE A 265 5.35 -15.17 -0.69
CA PHE A 265 4.29 -14.29 -0.18
C PHE A 265 3.00 -15.07 0.07
N VAL A 266 2.63 -15.97 -0.86
CA VAL A 266 1.37 -16.74 -0.81
C VAL A 266 1.30 -17.58 0.46
N PHE A 267 2.35 -18.36 0.75
CA PHE A 267 2.43 -19.20 1.95
C PHE A 267 3.16 -18.53 3.12
N GLY A 268 3.54 -17.26 2.97
CA GLY A 268 4.13 -16.47 4.05
C GLY A 268 3.07 -15.85 4.95
N LEU A 269 3.50 -15.27 6.07
CA LEU A 269 2.58 -14.68 7.06
C LEU A 269 1.67 -13.60 6.47
N ALA A 270 2.15 -12.80 5.52
CA ALA A 270 1.35 -11.74 4.88
C ALA A 270 0.21 -12.32 4.02
N GLY A 271 0.50 -13.30 3.15
CA GLY A 271 -0.52 -13.97 2.34
C GLY A 271 -1.51 -14.76 3.21
N LEU A 272 -1.00 -15.47 4.21
CA LEU A 272 -1.81 -16.19 5.20
C LEU A 272 -2.71 -15.25 6.01
N ALA A 273 -2.25 -14.06 6.38
CA ALA A 273 -3.09 -13.07 7.05
C ALA A 273 -4.26 -12.62 6.16
N LEU A 274 -4.02 -12.29 4.88
CA LEU A 274 -5.08 -11.91 3.95
C LEU A 274 -6.09 -13.04 3.71
N MET A 275 -5.59 -14.26 3.47
CA MET A 275 -6.44 -15.46 3.34
C MET A 275 -7.24 -15.69 4.61
N GLY A 276 -6.58 -15.68 5.77
CA GLY A 276 -7.20 -15.91 7.07
C GLY A 276 -8.31 -14.90 7.38
N GLY A 277 -8.05 -13.60 7.18
CA GLY A 277 -9.07 -12.55 7.39
C GLY A 277 -10.26 -12.70 6.45
N THR A 278 -10.01 -13.07 5.19
CA THR A 278 -11.06 -13.35 4.20
C THR A 278 -11.88 -14.58 4.57
N THR A 279 -11.22 -15.69 4.93
CA THR A 279 -11.85 -16.94 5.38
C THR A 279 -12.69 -16.71 6.63
N PHE A 280 -12.19 -15.95 7.60
CA PHE A 280 -12.95 -15.57 8.78
C PHE A 280 -14.22 -14.79 8.39
N LEU A 281 -14.11 -13.79 7.52
CA LEU A 281 -15.26 -13.00 7.07
C LEU A 281 -16.32 -13.88 6.37
N ILE A 282 -15.90 -14.84 5.55
CA ILE A 282 -16.78 -15.82 4.91
C ILE A 282 -17.50 -16.67 5.97
N MET A 283 -16.76 -17.29 6.89
CA MET A 283 -17.35 -18.11 7.95
C MET A 283 -18.31 -17.30 8.83
N ALA A 284 -17.93 -16.08 9.20
CA ALA A 284 -18.76 -15.18 9.99
C ALA A 284 -20.04 -14.78 9.24
N HIS A 285 -19.99 -14.58 7.92
CA HIS A 285 -21.19 -14.33 7.11
C HIS A 285 -22.18 -15.50 7.19
N PHE A 286 -21.71 -16.74 7.03
CA PHE A 286 -22.56 -17.93 7.16
C PHE A 286 -23.10 -18.10 8.58
N VAL A 287 -22.26 -17.95 9.61
CA VAL A 287 -22.69 -18.02 11.01
C VAL A 287 -23.78 -16.99 11.30
N LYS A 288 -23.64 -15.76 10.81
CA LYS A 288 -24.67 -14.71 10.98
C LYS A 288 -25.97 -15.03 10.24
N LYS A 289 -25.90 -15.69 9.07
CA LYS A 289 -27.08 -16.10 8.30
C LYS A 289 -27.83 -17.26 8.97
N LEU A 290 -27.11 -18.16 9.63
CA LEU A 290 -27.68 -19.31 10.34
C LEU A 290 -28.12 -18.99 11.78
N SER A 291 -27.55 -17.96 12.39
CA SER A 291 -27.85 -17.58 13.77
C SER A 291 -29.09 -16.70 13.87
N GLU A 292 -29.84 -16.85 14.96
CA GLU A 292 -30.83 -15.84 15.36
C GLU A 292 -30.17 -14.46 15.52
N PRO A 293 -30.83 -13.35 15.13
CA PRO A 293 -30.23 -12.01 15.17
C PRO A 293 -29.66 -11.61 16.55
N ARG A 294 -30.30 -12.05 17.64
CA ARG A 294 -29.86 -11.77 19.02
C ARG A 294 -28.60 -12.55 19.42
N LYS A 295 -28.39 -13.74 18.83
CA LYS A 295 -27.26 -14.63 19.14
C LYS A 295 -26.12 -14.51 18.13
N ALA A 296 -26.34 -13.83 17.01
CA ALA A 296 -25.39 -13.72 15.90
C ALA A 296 -24.01 -13.19 16.32
N ILE A 297 -23.95 -12.12 17.13
CA ILE A 297 -22.67 -11.55 17.61
C ILE A 297 -21.96 -12.54 18.53
N ARG A 298 -22.68 -13.14 19.49
CA ARG A 298 -22.13 -14.15 20.42
C ARG A 298 -21.55 -15.35 19.66
N ASN A 299 -22.29 -15.88 18.69
CA ASN A 299 -21.83 -17.02 17.88
C ASN A 299 -20.62 -16.64 17.02
N THR A 300 -20.58 -15.41 16.50
CA THR A 300 -19.40 -14.88 15.77
C THR A 300 -18.18 -14.73 16.70
N LEU A 301 -18.38 -14.39 17.97
CA LEU A 301 -17.31 -14.34 18.97
C LEU A 301 -16.75 -15.73 19.29
N PHE A 302 -17.61 -16.75 19.42
CA PHE A 302 -17.14 -18.14 19.56
C PHE A 302 -16.35 -18.60 18.34
N LEU A 303 -16.81 -18.26 17.14
CA LEU A 303 -16.06 -18.50 15.91
C LEU A 303 -14.68 -17.82 15.95
N LEU A 304 -14.59 -16.59 16.45
CA LEU A 304 -13.32 -15.86 16.58
C LEU A 304 -12.33 -16.58 17.50
N ILE A 305 -12.80 -17.04 18.67
CA ILE A 305 -11.97 -17.78 19.62
C ILE A 305 -11.46 -19.09 18.99
N ALA A 306 -12.35 -19.86 18.36
CA ALA A 306 -11.98 -21.09 17.67
C ALA A 306 -10.99 -20.83 16.52
N PHE A 307 -11.22 -19.76 15.75
CA PHE A 307 -10.36 -19.37 14.63
C PHE A 307 -8.95 -19.01 15.09
N PHE A 308 -8.81 -18.24 16.18
CA PHE A 308 -7.50 -17.93 16.75
C PHE A 308 -6.81 -19.16 17.34
N ALA A 309 -7.54 -20.05 18.04
CA ALA A 309 -6.96 -21.28 18.56
C ALA A 309 -6.40 -22.17 17.45
N LEU A 310 -7.13 -22.31 16.34
CA LEU A 310 -6.67 -23.03 15.15
C LEU A 310 -5.47 -22.32 14.49
N GLY A 311 -5.50 -20.99 14.41
CA GLY A 311 -4.38 -20.20 13.87
C GLY A 311 -3.10 -20.36 14.67
N VAL A 312 -3.18 -20.35 16.00
CA VAL A 312 -2.03 -20.62 16.88
C VAL A 312 -1.51 -22.03 16.69
N GLY A 313 -2.40 -23.03 16.63
CA GLY A 313 -2.02 -24.42 16.34
C GLY A 313 -1.31 -24.57 14.99
N PHE A 314 -1.82 -23.91 13.94
CA PHE A 314 -1.20 -23.93 12.61
C PHE A 314 0.20 -23.29 12.61
N ILE A 315 0.37 -22.14 13.27
CA ILE A 315 1.68 -21.48 13.39
C ILE A 315 2.66 -22.37 14.18
N ALA A 316 2.20 -23.01 15.26
CA ALA A 316 3.03 -23.89 16.08
C ALA A 316 3.56 -25.12 15.33
N VAL A 317 2.79 -25.63 14.35
CA VAL A 317 3.22 -26.74 13.48
C VAL A 317 4.28 -26.29 12.46
N GLY A 318 4.42 -24.99 12.19
CA GLY A 318 5.43 -24.48 11.26
C GLY A 318 5.12 -24.76 9.79
N ALA A 319 3.86 -25.10 9.45
CA ALA A 319 3.42 -25.45 8.10
C ALA A 319 3.25 -24.22 7.16
N TYR A 320 4.18 -23.28 7.20
CA TYR A 320 4.17 -22.05 6.41
C TYR A 320 5.57 -21.65 5.95
N HIS A 321 5.64 -20.78 4.94
CA HIS A 321 6.92 -20.22 4.51
C HIS A 321 7.40 -19.17 5.52
N HIS A 322 8.55 -19.42 6.14
CA HIS A 322 9.06 -18.57 7.20
C HIS A 322 9.35 -17.16 6.69
N SER A 323 8.83 -16.16 7.40
CA SER A 323 9.16 -14.77 7.11
C SER A 323 10.64 -14.50 7.38
N SER A 324 11.25 -13.67 6.54
CA SER A 324 12.62 -13.21 6.80
C SER A 324 12.72 -12.50 8.14
N PHE A 325 13.89 -12.57 8.77
CA PHE A 325 14.16 -11.92 10.04
C PHE A 325 13.79 -10.43 10.05
N ARG A 326 13.99 -9.71 8.93
CA ARG A 326 13.65 -8.28 8.82
C ARG A 326 12.16 -8.03 9.09
N TYR A 327 11.28 -8.89 8.59
CA TYR A 327 9.83 -8.77 8.83
C TYR A 327 9.45 -9.15 10.26
N LEU A 328 10.10 -10.18 10.82
CA LEU A 328 9.87 -10.58 12.21
C LEU A 328 10.34 -9.48 13.18
N ASN A 329 11.49 -8.86 12.91
CA ASN A 329 12.03 -7.77 13.73
C ASN A 329 11.15 -6.51 13.67
N ALA A 330 10.51 -6.23 12.53
CA ALA A 330 9.57 -5.11 12.42
C ALA A 330 8.30 -5.33 13.28
N VAL A 331 7.85 -6.58 13.45
CA VAL A 331 6.70 -6.90 14.30
C VAL A 331 7.12 -7.11 15.76
N ASN A 332 8.35 -7.57 16.00
CA ASN A 332 8.93 -7.83 17.31
C ASN A 332 10.34 -7.22 17.41
N PRO A 333 10.48 -5.97 17.91
CA PRO A 333 11.76 -5.27 17.96
C PRO A 333 12.77 -5.90 18.94
N PHE A 334 12.32 -6.81 19.83
CA PHE A 334 13.20 -7.54 20.75
C PHE A 334 14.09 -8.58 20.05
N LEU A 335 13.84 -8.86 18.76
CA LEU A 335 14.68 -9.77 17.99
C LEU A 335 15.98 -9.13 17.52
N SER A 336 16.07 -7.79 17.47
CA SER A 336 17.15 -7.02 16.84
C SER A 336 18.57 -7.46 17.21
N THR A 337 18.80 -7.87 18.45
CA THR A 337 20.12 -8.33 18.95
C THR A 337 20.53 -9.72 18.44
N GLN A 338 19.60 -10.49 17.86
CA GLN A 338 19.85 -11.86 17.42
C GLN A 338 20.52 -11.95 16.03
N ASN A 339 20.50 -10.88 15.23
CA ASN A 339 21.15 -10.85 13.92
C ASN A 339 21.94 -9.56 13.71
N GLN A 340 23.27 -9.67 13.84
CA GLN A 340 24.18 -8.53 13.76
C GLN A 340 24.20 -7.84 12.39
N LEU A 341 23.97 -8.57 11.29
CA LEU A 341 23.89 -7.98 9.94
C LEU A 341 22.65 -7.10 9.78
N VAL A 342 21.55 -7.44 10.44
CA VAL A 342 20.33 -6.62 10.43
C VAL A 342 20.50 -5.44 11.39
N ALA A 343 21.13 -5.65 12.54
CA ALA A 343 21.42 -4.58 13.50
C ALA A 343 22.43 -3.54 12.99
N SER A 344 23.31 -3.90 12.04
CA SER A 344 24.31 -2.97 11.48
C SER A 344 23.72 -1.94 10.50
N VAL A 345 22.49 -2.12 10.03
CA VAL A 345 21.84 -1.20 9.09
C VAL A 345 21.11 -0.12 9.88
N ALA A 346 21.49 1.14 9.66
CA ALA A 346 20.92 2.28 10.40
C ALA A 346 19.39 2.38 10.30
N GLU A 347 18.82 1.97 9.16
CA GLU A 347 17.37 1.96 8.93
C GLU A 347 16.60 0.95 9.79
N HIS A 348 17.29 0.06 10.51
CA HIS A 348 16.68 -0.93 11.40
C HIS A 348 16.68 -0.51 12.87
N PHE A 349 17.20 0.67 13.19
CA PHE A 349 17.07 1.23 14.54
C PHE A 349 15.64 1.67 14.84
N THR A 350 15.23 1.49 16.09
CA THR A 350 13.96 2.01 16.59
C THR A 350 14.00 3.54 16.58
N PRO A 351 13.03 4.23 15.93
CA PRO A 351 13.00 5.68 15.90
C PRO A 351 12.84 6.27 17.31
N THR A 352 13.57 7.35 17.57
CA THR A 352 13.44 8.10 18.81
C THR A 352 12.23 9.04 18.76
N LEU A 353 11.84 9.58 19.92
CA LEU A 353 10.82 10.62 19.98
C LEU A 353 11.22 11.86 19.16
N VAL A 354 12.51 12.19 19.12
CA VAL A 354 13.05 13.29 18.31
C VAL A 354 12.83 13.03 16.83
N ASP A 355 13.05 11.79 16.37
CA ASP A 355 12.80 11.41 14.97
C ASP A 355 11.32 11.55 14.62
N TYR A 356 10.42 11.12 15.51
CA TYR A 356 8.98 11.29 15.31
C TYR A 356 8.58 12.76 15.22
N PHE A 357 9.04 13.61 16.13
CA PHE A 357 8.72 15.04 16.09
C PHE A 357 9.31 15.75 14.86
N THR A 358 10.53 15.39 14.46
CA THR A 358 11.20 15.96 13.28
C THR A 358 10.45 15.61 12.00
N ASN A 359 10.00 14.36 11.87
CA ASN A 359 9.37 13.86 10.65
C ASN A 359 7.88 14.16 10.55
N TYR A 360 7.16 14.19 11.68
CA TYR A 360 5.70 14.29 11.68
C TYR A 360 5.17 15.56 12.35
N SER A 361 5.87 16.14 13.33
CA SER A 361 5.51 17.41 13.97
C SER A 361 4.01 17.49 14.31
N ILE A 362 3.31 18.54 13.84
CA ILE A 362 1.87 18.77 14.04
C ILE A 362 0.97 17.61 13.56
N LEU A 363 1.44 16.75 12.64
CA LEU A 363 0.69 15.59 12.16
C LEU A 363 0.42 14.58 13.29
N LEU A 364 1.30 14.50 14.30
CA LEU A 364 1.07 13.64 15.48
C LEU A 364 -0.16 14.10 16.27
N MET A 365 -0.32 15.41 16.45
CA MET A 365 -1.49 15.98 17.14
C MET A 365 -2.77 15.75 16.31
N PHE A 366 -2.70 15.94 14.99
CA PHE A 366 -3.82 15.65 14.10
C PHE A 366 -4.17 14.16 14.04
N ALA A 367 -3.19 13.27 14.15
CA ALA A 367 -3.43 11.84 14.25
C ALA A 367 -4.21 11.47 15.52
N GLY A 368 -3.80 12.02 16.68
CA GLY A 368 -4.53 11.83 17.94
C GLY A 368 -5.97 12.34 17.89
N LEU A 369 -6.16 13.57 17.38
CA LEU A 369 -7.50 14.13 17.18
C LEU A 369 -8.34 13.30 16.18
N GLY A 370 -7.73 12.88 15.08
CA GLY A 370 -8.35 12.06 14.05
C GLY A 370 -8.81 10.71 14.59
N ALA A 371 -7.99 10.06 15.41
CA ALA A 371 -8.33 8.81 16.09
C ALA A 371 -9.54 9.01 17.03
N TRP A 372 -9.54 10.08 17.83
CA TRP A 372 -10.68 10.39 18.70
C TRP A 372 -11.99 10.62 17.92
N ILE A 373 -11.92 11.36 16.80
CA ILE A 373 -13.09 11.60 15.94
C ILE A 373 -13.56 10.29 15.29
N ALA A 374 -12.64 9.46 14.80
CA ALA A 374 -12.96 8.16 14.20
C ALA A 374 -13.64 7.23 15.23
N PHE A 375 -13.15 7.22 16.47
CA PHE A 375 -13.73 6.43 17.56
C PHE A 375 -15.18 6.85 17.89
N LYS A 376 -15.50 8.13 17.75
CA LYS A 376 -16.87 8.65 17.92
C LYS A 376 -17.82 8.26 16.78
N ARG A 377 -17.33 8.23 15.53
CA ARG A 377 -18.18 7.96 14.34
C ARG A 377 -18.61 6.50 14.20
N ARG A 378 -17.77 5.55 14.61
CA ARG A 378 -18.06 4.09 14.65
C ARG A 378 -18.64 3.49 13.37
N ASN A 379 -18.26 4.00 12.20
CA ASN A 379 -18.61 3.41 10.91
C ASN A 379 -17.45 2.58 10.33
N ASP A 380 -17.73 1.76 9.32
CA ASP A 380 -16.74 0.88 8.68
C ASP A 380 -15.42 1.59 8.33
N MET A 381 -15.53 2.78 7.74
CA MET A 381 -14.38 3.56 7.31
C MET A 381 -13.56 4.09 8.51
N SER A 382 -14.24 4.49 9.59
CA SER A 382 -13.60 4.96 10.81
C SER A 382 -12.89 3.81 11.52
N VAL A 383 -13.48 2.61 11.53
CA VAL A 383 -12.84 1.41 12.08
C VAL A 383 -11.59 1.04 11.27
N PHE A 384 -11.67 1.05 9.93
CA PHE A 384 -10.49 0.82 9.10
C PHE A 384 -9.39 1.84 9.37
N ALA A 385 -9.73 3.14 9.44
CA ALA A 385 -8.76 4.19 9.72
C ALA A 385 -8.09 4.02 11.10
N LEU A 386 -8.84 3.59 12.13
CA LEU A 386 -8.29 3.28 13.44
C LEU A 386 -7.35 2.07 13.41
N ILE A 387 -7.74 1.00 12.72
CA ILE A 387 -6.89 -0.20 12.57
C ILE A 387 -5.57 0.18 11.88
N LEU A 388 -5.65 0.88 10.74
CA LEU A 388 -4.48 1.33 9.99
C LEU A 388 -3.59 2.26 10.82
N GLY A 389 -4.19 3.19 11.57
CA GLY A 389 -3.46 4.12 12.44
C GLY A 389 -2.76 3.43 13.61
N LEU A 390 -3.46 2.55 14.33
CA LEU A 390 -2.88 1.82 15.48
C LEU A 390 -1.78 0.86 15.04
N THR A 391 -2.00 0.11 13.97
CA THR A 391 -1.00 -0.83 13.45
C THR A 391 0.22 -0.10 12.89
N GLY A 392 0.06 1.06 12.27
CA GLY A 392 1.19 1.83 11.72
C GLY A 392 1.91 2.73 12.72
N ILE A 393 1.38 2.88 13.95
CA ILE A 393 2.15 3.46 15.06
C ILE A 393 3.03 2.38 15.70
N TYR A 394 2.56 1.13 15.71
CA TYR A 394 3.28 0.01 16.32
C TYR A 394 4.39 -0.55 15.42
N VAL A 395 4.04 -0.83 14.15
CA VAL A 395 4.97 -1.31 13.10
C VAL A 395 5.65 -0.10 12.46
#